data_AF-A0A934VIF6-F1
#
_entry.id   AF-A0A934VIF6-F1
#
_cell.length_a   1.000
_cell.length_b   1.000
_cell.length_c   1.000
_cell.angle_alpha   90.00
_cell.angle_beta   90.00
_cell.angle_gamma   90.00
#
_symmetry.space_group_name_H-M   'P 1'
#
loop_
_entity.id
_entity.type
_entity.pdbx_description
1 polymer ?
#
loop_
_entity_poly.entity_id
_entity_poly.type
_entity_poly.pdbx_seq_one_letter_code
_entity_poly.pdbx_strand_id
1 'polypeptide(L)'
;MSEKDQLEKVERLNARNLLSRVSEGKPLTSEQLNFLRDKIGPAPEEKKQPVDLLARALLLADFVKLSGLDPRRIQQLKKEGHIPDNGRGKYRFEHLRAYVAYLQGLVQRRRIESDSPDKLDLDQERALKEREQRRKLERENALAEGKLVDAAEVDAMNAEVDGIIRSNMLAIPARMAGELAGIEEPREVQLALDQVIRKSLAALEGNLDSE
;
A
#
# COMPACT_ATOMS: atom_id res chain seq x y z
N MET A 1 -47.09 -49.98 -54.62
CA MET A 1 -46.21 -49.83 -53.43
C MET A 1 -47.07 -50.12 -52.22
N SER A 2 -46.59 -50.94 -51.28
CA SER A 2 -47.39 -51.36 -50.14
C SER A 2 -47.70 -50.18 -49.22
N GLU A 3 -48.88 -50.14 -48.62
CA GLU A 3 -49.32 -49.11 -47.67
C GLU A 3 -48.34 -48.98 -46.49
N LYS A 4 -47.71 -50.10 -46.12
CA LYS A 4 -46.63 -50.15 -45.12
C LYS A 4 -45.37 -49.40 -45.55
N ASP A 5 -44.99 -49.48 -46.82
CA ASP A 5 -43.78 -48.81 -47.34
C ASP A 5 -43.97 -47.28 -47.37
N GLN A 6 -45.20 -46.82 -47.59
CA GLN A 6 -45.54 -45.39 -47.55
C GLN A 6 -45.52 -44.85 -46.12
N LEU A 7 -46.05 -45.62 -45.16
CA LEU A 7 -46.04 -45.26 -43.74
C LEU A 7 -44.60 -45.11 -43.21
N GLU A 8 -43.74 -46.09 -43.52
CA GLU A 8 -42.35 -46.09 -43.04
C GLU A 8 -41.52 -44.96 -43.66
N LYS A 9 -41.80 -44.61 -44.93
CA LYS A 9 -41.15 -43.47 -45.60
C LYS A 9 -41.56 -42.13 -44.99
N VAL A 10 -42.82 -41.98 -44.60
CA VAL A 10 -43.34 -40.77 -43.92
C VAL A 10 -42.74 -40.66 -42.51
N GLU A 11 -42.64 -41.76 -41.76
CA GLU A 11 -41.99 -41.75 -40.43
C GLU A 11 -40.51 -41.36 -40.50
N ARG A 12 -39.77 -41.87 -41.48
CA ARG A 12 -38.35 -41.51 -41.68
C ARG A 12 -38.16 -40.04 -42.08
N LEU A 13 -39.05 -39.50 -42.92
CA LEU A 13 -39.03 -38.08 -43.31
C LEU A 13 -39.31 -37.17 -42.10
N ASN A 14 -40.27 -37.56 -41.27
CA ASN A 14 -40.59 -36.85 -40.03
C ASN A 14 -39.44 -36.89 -39.03
N ALA A 15 -38.80 -38.05 -38.81
CA ALA A 15 -37.64 -38.17 -37.93
C ALA A 15 -36.47 -37.28 -38.38
N ARG A 16 -36.22 -37.19 -39.69
CA ARG A 16 -35.16 -36.35 -40.26
C ARG A 16 -35.42 -34.86 -40.07
N ASN A 17 -36.68 -34.42 -40.17
CA ASN A 17 -37.10 -33.04 -39.89
C ASN A 17 -37.05 -32.67 -38.40
N LEU A 18 -37.24 -33.65 -37.50
CA LEU A 18 -37.09 -33.44 -36.06
C LEU A 18 -35.62 -33.24 -35.69
N LEU A 19 -34.74 -34.07 -36.23
CA LEU A 19 -33.29 -33.99 -35.97
C LEU A 19 -32.68 -32.69 -36.51
N SER A 20 -33.10 -32.21 -37.69
CA SER A 20 -32.62 -30.92 -38.21
C SER A 20 -33.03 -29.76 -37.31
N ARG A 21 -34.27 -29.71 -36.83
CA ARG A 21 -34.74 -28.62 -35.94
C ARG A 21 -34.07 -28.62 -34.57
N VAL A 22 -33.80 -29.80 -34.00
CA VAL A 22 -33.03 -29.93 -32.76
C VAL A 22 -31.59 -29.44 -32.96
N SER A 23 -30.97 -29.78 -34.09
CA SER A 23 -29.61 -29.30 -34.41
C SER A 23 -29.55 -27.78 -34.65
N GLU A 24 -30.65 -27.18 -35.11
CA GLU A 24 -30.80 -25.73 -35.31
C GLU A 24 -31.26 -24.98 -34.05
N GLY A 25 -31.42 -25.67 -32.90
CA GLY A 25 -31.82 -25.05 -31.63
C GLY A 25 -33.24 -24.50 -31.60
N LYS A 26 -34.10 -24.87 -32.56
CA LYS A 26 -35.50 -24.42 -32.63
C LYS A 26 -36.37 -25.31 -31.74
N PRO A 27 -37.33 -24.74 -30.98
CA PRO A 27 -38.23 -25.54 -30.17
C PRO A 27 -39.10 -26.46 -31.04
N LEU A 28 -39.27 -27.69 -30.56
CA LEU A 28 -40.17 -28.71 -31.11
C LEU A 28 -41.61 -28.35 -30.74
N THR A 29 -42.56 -28.60 -31.64
CA THR A 29 -43.98 -28.38 -31.35
C THR A 29 -44.52 -29.46 -30.41
N SER A 30 -45.65 -29.17 -29.74
CA SER A 30 -46.26 -30.09 -28.77
C SER A 30 -46.62 -31.47 -29.38
N GLU A 31 -47.03 -31.50 -30.65
CA GLU A 31 -47.30 -32.75 -31.38
C GLU A 31 -46.03 -33.57 -31.60
N GLN A 32 -44.93 -32.91 -31.94
CA GLN A 32 -43.62 -33.55 -32.14
C GLN A 32 -43.06 -34.11 -30.84
N LEU A 33 -43.22 -33.37 -29.73
CA LEU A 33 -42.86 -33.84 -28.40
C LEU A 33 -43.69 -35.04 -27.96
N ASN A 34 -44.98 -35.09 -28.31
CA ASN A 34 -45.84 -36.23 -28.02
C ASN A 34 -45.46 -37.45 -28.88
N PHE A 35 -45.13 -37.26 -30.16
CA PHE A 35 -44.64 -38.32 -31.02
C PHE A 35 -43.32 -38.93 -30.51
N LEU A 36 -42.38 -38.09 -30.06
CA LEU A 36 -41.13 -38.55 -29.46
C LEU A 36 -41.37 -39.30 -28.14
N ARG A 37 -42.32 -38.83 -27.33
CA ARG A 37 -42.71 -39.50 -26.08
C ARG A 37 -43.31 -40.90 -26.31
N ASP A 38 -44.09 -41.05 -27.37
CA ASP A 38 -44.71 -42.33 -27.73
C ASP A 38 -43.68 -43.37 -28.22
N LYS A 39 -42.67 -42.94 -28.99
CA LYS A 39 -41.60 -43.81 -29.50
C LYS A 39 -40.48 -44.11 -28.49
N ILE A 40 -40.14 -43.16 -27.61
CA ILE A 40 -39.01 -43.27 -26.65
C ILE A 40 -39.48 -43.80 -25.28
N GLY A 41 -40.80 -43.84 -25.05
CA GLY A 41 -41.39 -44.12 -23.74
C GLY A 41 -41.35 -42.88 -22.83
N PRO A 42 -42.00 -42.93 -21.66
CA PRO A 42 -41.92 -41.85 -20.69
C PRO A 42 -40.46 -41.62 -20.30
N ALA A 43 -40.03 -40.35 -20.30
CA ALA A 43 -38.72 -39.99 -19.79
C ALA A 43 -38.56 -40.61 -18.39
N PRO A 44 -37.38 -41.17 -18.05
CA PRO A 44 -37.15 -41.63 -16.68
C PRO A 44 -37.51 -40.48 -15.76
N GLU A 45 -38.41 -40.73 -14.80
CA GLU A 45 -38.78 -39.73 -13.81
C GLU A 45 -37.51 -39.37 -13.03
N GLU A 46 -36.81 -38.32 -13.46
CA GLU A 46 -35.88 -37.63 -12.61
C GLU A 46 -36.70 -37.09 -11.45
N LYS A 47 -36.70 -37.83 -10.35
CA LYS A 47 -37.15 -37.34 -9.06
C LYS A 47 -36.35 -36.06 -8.81
N LYS A 48 -36.93 -34.90 -9.12
CA LYS A 48 -36.47 -33.61 -8.64
C LYS A 48 -36.73 -33.60 -7.14
N GLN A 49 -35.92 -34.35 -6.39
CA GLN A 49 -35.78 -34.12 -4.98
C GLN A 49 -35.35 -32.66 -4.86
N PRO A 50 -36.03 -31.82 -4.06
CA PRO A 50 -35.43 -30.55 -3.68
C PRO A 50 -34.08 -30.91 -3.09
N VAL A 51 -33.00 -30.54 -3.77
CA VAL A 51 -31.65 -30.72 -3.22
C VAL A 51 -31.59 -29.81 -2.02
N ASP A 52 -31.94 -30.35 -0.87
CA ASP A 52 -31.80 -29.67 0.40
C ASP A 52 -30.30 -29.54 0.68
N LEU A 53 -29.73 -28.44 0.15
CA LEU A 53 -28.32 -28.10 0.28
C LEU A 53 -27.90 -27.99 1.75
N LEU A 54 -28.86 -27.75 2.66
CA LEU A 54 -28.62 -27.70 4.10
C LEU A 54 -28.43 -29.10 4.70
N ALA A 55 -29.15 -30.10 4.19
CA ALA A 55 -29.04 -31.50 4.63
C ALA A 55 -27.87 -32.26 3.98
N ARG A 56 -27.33 -31.78 2.85
CA ARG A 56 -26.24 -32.45 2.14
C ARG A 56 -24.92 -32.38 2.92
N ALA A 57 -24.38 -33.55 3.27
CA ALA A 57 -23.04 -33.65 3.81
C ALA A 57 -21.99 -33.38 2.72
N LEU A 58 -21.17 -32.37 2.94
CA LEU A 58 -19.94 -32.04 2.22
C LEU A 58 -18.79 -32.92 2.71
N LEU A 59 -17.91 -33.31 1.79
CA LEU A 59 -16.64 -33.93 2.13
C LEU A 59 -15.65 -32.86 2.63
N LEU A 60 -14.62 -33.30 3.35
CA LEU A 60 -13.55 -32.41 3.84
C LEU A 60 -12.92 -31.59 2.70
N ALA A 61 -12.69 -32.20 1.54
CA ALA A 61 -12.09 -31.55 0.39
C ALA A 61 -12.93 -30.37 -0.14
N ASP A 62 -14.26 -30.51 -0.14
CA ASP A 62 -15.17 -29.46 -0.59
C ASP A 62 -15.25 -28.32 0.43
N PHE A 63 -15.26 -28.67 1.72
CA PHE A 63 -15.24 -27.69 2.80
C PHE A 63 -13.95 -26.86 2.82
N VAL A 64 -12.79 -27.49 2.58
CA VAL A 64 -11.50 -26.82 2.43
C VAL A 64 -11.54 -25.78 1.31
N LYS A 65 -12.06 -26.17 0.14
CA LYS A 65 -12.20 -25.26 -1.01
C LYS A 65 -13.12 -24.07 -0.70
N LEU A 66 -14.24 -24.32 -0.02
CA LEU A 66 -15.23 -23.28 0.30
C LEU A 66 -14.77 -22.34 1.43
N SER A 67 -14.07 -22.86 2.43
CA SER A 67 -13.62 -22.07 3.59
C SER A 67 -12.25 -21.40 3.36
N GLY A 68 -11.47 -21.87 2.39
CA GLY A 68 -10.09 -21.42 2.17
C GLY A 68 -9.11 -21.86 3.27
N LEU A 69 -9.48 -22.85 4.09
CA LEU A 69 -8.69 -23.34 5.23
C LEU A 69 -7.99 -24.65 4.94
N ASP A 70 -6.78 -24.83 5.46
CA ASP A 70 -6.12 -26.15 5.50
C ASP A 70 -6.89 -27.13 6.41
N PRO A 71 -7.04 -28.42 6.04
CA PRO A 71 -7.52 -29.50 6.92
C PRO A 71 -7.06 -29.43 8.39
N ARG A 72 -5.80 -29.10 8.65
CA ARG A 72 -5.24 -28.97 10.00
C ARG A 72 -5.92 -27.85 10.79
N ARG A 73 -6.14 -26.70 10.14
CA ARG A 73 -6.79 -25.54 10.76
C ARG A 73 -8.26 -25.81 11.06
N ILE A 74 -8.94 -26.59 10.21
CA ILE A 74 -10.34 -27.00 10.43
C ILE A 74 -10.44 -27.90 11.66
N GLN A 75 -9.54 -28.87 11.82
CA GLN A 75 -9.50 -29.73 13.00
C GLN A 75 -9.20 -28.93 14.28
N GLN A 76 -8.31 -27.95 14.19
CA GLN A 76 -8.01 -27.06 15.30
C GLN A 76 -9.26 -26.25 15.71
N LEU A 77 -9.95 -25.62 14.77
CA LEU A 77 -11.17 -24.84 15.05
C LEU A 77 -12.30 -25.70 15.63
N LYS A 78 -12.37 -26.99 15.28
CA LYS A 78 -13.27 -27.94 15.94
C LYS A 78 -12.87 -28.20 17.40
N LYS A 79 -11.58 -28.42 17.68
CA LYS A 79 -11.08 -28.60 19.05
C LYS A 79 -11.29 -27.35 19.92
N GLU A 80 -11.14 -26.18 19.33
CA GLU A 80 -11.39 -24.88 19.98
C GLU A 80 -12.89 -24.59 20.15
N GLY A 81 -13.79 -25.43 19.61
CA GLY A 81 -15.24 -25.29 19.74
C GLY A 81 -15.87 -24.24 18.82
N HIS A 82 -15.09 -23.65 17.89
CA HIS A 82 -15.58 -22.66 16.93
C HIS A 82 -16.37 -23.28 15.78
N ILE A 83 -16.13 -24.55 15.47
CA ILE A 83 -16.89 -25.33 14.48
C ILE A 83 -17.50 -26.55 15.21
N PRO A 84 -18.82 -26.78 15.11
CA PRO A 84 -19.47 -27.91 15.77
C PRO A 84 -18.94 -29.26 15.25
N ASP A 85 -18.85 -30.26 16.12
CA ASP A 85 -18.44 -31.61 15.73
C ASP A 85 -19.65 -32.51 15.49
N ASN A 86 -19.95 -32.79 14.21
CA ASN A 86 -21.11 -33.56 13.78
C ASN A 86 -20.75 -34.96 13.25
N GLY A 87 -19.61 -35.51 13.69
CA GLY A 87 -19.13 -36.83 13.31
C GLY A 87 -18.01 -36.82 12.27
N ARG A 88 -17.42 -38.00 12.03
CA ARG A 88 -16.19 -38.17 11.25
C ARG A 88 -16.39 -37.74 9.78
N GLY A 89 -15.68 -36.68 9.39
CA GLY A 89 -15.45 -36.31 7.98
C GLY A 89 -16.63 -35.71 7.22
N LYS A 90 -17.79 -35.50 7.87
CA LYS A 90 -18.97 -34.90 7.25
C LYS A 90 -19.10 -33.45 7.68
N TYR A 91 -19.10 -32.55 6.72
CA TYR A 91 -19.32 -31.13 6.92
C TYR A 91 -20.69 -30.76 6.38
N ARG A 92 -21.36 -29.80 7.00
CA ARG A 92 -22.65 -29.25 6.52
C ARG A 92 -22.53 -27.74 6.46
N PHE A 93 -23.48 -27.09 5.81
CA PHE A 93 -23.52 -25.64 5.70
C PHE A 93 -23.42 -24.92 7.07
N GLU A 94 -23.97 -25.52 8.12
CA GLU A 94 -23.85 -25.05 9.52
C GLU A 94 -22.41 -24.79 9.96
N HIS A 95 -21.45 -25.59 9.48
CA HIS A 95 -20.03 -25.47 9.85
C HIS A 95 -19.37 -24.27 9.17
N LEU A 96 -19.78 -23.96 7.93
CA LEU A 96 -19.34 -22.74 7.24
C LEU A 96 -19.92 -21.50 7.94
N ARG A 97 -21.20 -21.56 8.32
CA ARG A 97 -21.85 -20.48 9.06
C ARG A 97 -21.17 -20.22 10.41
N ALA A 98 -20.81 -21.27 11.14
CA ALA A 98 -20.06 -21.17 12.39
C ALA A 98 -18.68 -20.53 12.18
N TYR A 99 -17.97 -20.93 11.12
CA TYR A 99 -16.69 -20.31 10.76
C TYR A 99 -16.82 -18.82 10.40
N VAL A 100 -17.83 -18.44 9.62
CA VAL A 100 -18.09 -17.02 9.29
C VAL A 100 -18.41 -16.22 10.56
N ALA A 101 -19.22 -16.77 11.47
CA ALA A 101 -19.52 -16.12 12.76
C ALA A 101 -18.25 -15.94 13.62
N TYR A 102 -17.36 -16.93 13.62
CA TYR A 102 -16.05 -16.83 14.28
C TYR A 102 -15.21 -15.68 13.70
N LEU A 103 -15.12 -15.56 12.37
CA LEU A 103 -14.39 -14.46 11.71
C LEU A 103 -14.98 -13.10 12.05
N GLN A 104 -16.31 -12.97 12.04
CA GLN A 104 -17.01 -11.74 12.44
C GLN A 104 -16.68 -11.38 13.89
N GLY A 105 -16.67 -12.35 14.80
CA GLY A 105 -16.26 -12.16 16.19
C GLY A 105 -14.81 -11.71 16.34
N LEU A 106 -13.87 -12.22 15.54
CA LEU A 106 -12.47 -11.76 15.55
C LEU A 106 -12.34 -10.31 15.08
N VAL A 107 -13.02 -9.95 13.99
CA VAL A 107 -13.01 -8.57 13.47
C VAL A 107 -13.60 -7.61 14.49
N GLN A 108 -14.68 -8.01 15.16
CA GLN A 108 -15.33 -7.16 16.15
C GLN A 108 -14.49 -7.00 17.42
N ARG A 109 -13.81 -8.05 17.90
CA ARG A 109 -12.84 -7.94 18.99
C ARG A 109 -11.66 -7.04 18.63
N ARG A 110 -11.13 -7.17 17.41
CA ARG A 110 -10.05 -6.30 16.92
C ARG A 110 -10.49 -4.83 16.86
N ARG A 111 -11.73 -4.57 16.42
CA ARG A 111 -12.31 -3.21 16.42
C ARG A 111 -12.49 -2.65 17.83
N ILE A 112 -13.03 -3.43 18.76
CA ILE A 112 -13.19 -3.01 20.16
C ILE A 112 -11.81 -2.73 20.79
N GLU A 113 -10.81 -3.57 20.48
CA GLU A 113 -9.44 -3.35 20.95
C GLU A 113 -8.77 -2.12 20.31
N SER A 114 -9.11 -1.76 19.06
CA SER A 114 -8.59 -0.56 18.41
C SER A 114 -9.34 0.72 18.78
N ASP A 115 -10.62 0.60 19.17
CA ASP A 115 -11.44 1.73 19.64
C ASP A 115 -11.25 2.00 21.14
N SER A 116 -10.41 1.22 21.83
CA SER A 116 -9.94 1.56 23.17
C SER A 116 -9.10 2.85 23.09
N PRO A 117 -9.51 3.96 23.74
CA PRO A 117 -8.81 5.25 23.66
C PRO A 117 -7.31 5.13 23.99
N ASP A 118 -6.97 4.30 24.99
CA ASP A 118 -5.57 4.05 25.39
C ASP A 118 -4.67 3.48 24.29
N LYS A 119 -5.18 2.68 23.35
CA LYS A 119 -4.33 2.10 22.28
C LYS A 119 -4.11 3.07 21.12
N LEU A 120 -5.11 3.87 20.78
CA LEU A 120 -4.97 4.92 19.78
C LEU A 120 -3.95 5.97 20.25
N ASP A 121 -3.95 6.31 21.54
CA ASP A 121 -2.99 7.23 22.12
C ASP A 121 -1.56 6.67 22.06
N LEU A 122 -1.35 5.39 22.41
CA LEU A 122 -0.02 4.77 22.35
C LEU A 122 0.57 4.72 20.93
N ASP A 123 -0.23 4.39 19.92
CA ASP A 123 0.24 4.37 18.53
C ASP A 123 0.48 5.78 17.99
N GLN A 124 -0.34 6.76 18.37
CA GLN A 124 -0.12 8.18 18.04
C GLN A 124 1.14 8.73 18.70
N GLU A 125 1.36 8.46 19.99
CA GLU A 125 2.57 8.87 20.71
C GLU A 125 3.83 8.23 20.11
N ARG A 126 3.76 6.95 19.73
CA ARG A 126 4.86 6.27 19.01
C ARG A 126 5.14 6.91 17.67
N ALA A 127 4.11 7.23 16.89
CA ALA A 127 4.27 7.90 15.60
C ALA A 127 4.88 9.32 15.74
N LEU A 128 4.49 10.07 16.78
CA LEU A 128 5.09 11.37 17.10
C LEU A 128 6.56 11.22 17.50
N LYS A 129 6.88 10.27 18.38
CA LYS A 129 8.25 9.97 18.79
C LYS A 129 9.13 9.60 17.60
N GLU A 130 8.63 8.76 16.70
CA GLU A 130 9.36 8.33 15.50
C GLU A 130 9.59 9.50 14.53
N ARG A 131 8.61 10.40 14.38
CA ARG A 131 8.79 11.65 13.61
C ARG A 131 9.89 12.53 14.19
N GLU A 132 9.89 12.74 15.51
CA GLU A 132 10.92 13.55 16.16
C GLU A 132 12.30 12.88 16.12
N GLN A 133 12.34 11.55 16.23
CA GLN A 133 13.59 10.80 16.09
C GLN A 133 14.16 10.89 14.68
N ARG A 134 13.32 10.84 13.63
CA ARG A 134 13.77 11.08 12.25
C ARG A 134 14.30 12.49 12.06
N ARG A 135 13.62 13.51 12.57
CA ARG A 135 14.11 14.90 12.53
C ARG A 135 15.45 15.07 13.25
N LYS A 136 15.64 14.38 14.37
CA LYS A 136 16.92 14.37 15.09
C LYS A 136 18.03 13.78 14.22
N LEU A 137 17.78 12.62 13.61
CA LEU A 137 18.73 11.97 12.72
C LEU A 137 19.04 12.83 11.49
N GLU A 138 18.04 13.49 10.90
CA GLU A 138 18.24 14.42 9.78
C GLU A 138 19.15 15.58 10.17
N ARG A 139 18.96 16.16 11.38
CA ARG A 139 19.86 17.21 11.89
C ARG A 139 21.27 16.69 12.14
N GLU A 140 21.42 15.51 12.72
CA GLU A 140 22.72 14.87 12.95
C GLU A 140 23.45 14.59 11.64
N ASN A 141 22.74 14.08 10.63
CA ASN A 141 23.29 13.85 9.30
C ASN A 141 23.70 15.17 8.64
N ALA A 142 22.87 16.22 8.75
CA ALA A 142 23.20 17.54 8.20
C ALA A 142 24.42 18.19 8.90
N LEU A 143 24.60 17.96 10.21
CA LEU A 143 25.83 18.33 10.92
C LEU A 143 27.04 17.53 10.41
N ALA A 144 26.91 16.21 10.26
CA ALA A 144 27.98 15.34 9.76
C ALA A 144 28.38 15.64 8.30
N GLU A 145 27.42 16.08 7.48
CA GLU A 145 27.66 16.55 6.11
C GLU A 145 28.22 17.98 6.06
N GLY A 146 28.37 18.68 7.20
CA GLY A 146 28.90 20.04 7.27
C GLY A 146 27.92 21.13 6.79
N LYS A 147 26.61 20.83 6.70
CA LYS A 147 25.58 21.77 6.25
C LYS A 147 25.00 22.62 7.39
N LEU A 148 25.21 22.20 8.63
CA LEU A 148 24.83 22.94 9.83
C LEU A 148 26.10 23.28 10.61
N VAL A 149 26.23 24.54 11.00
CA VAL A 149 27.30 25.04 11.87
C VAL A 149 26.63 25.67 13.08
N ASP A 150 27.28 25.61 14.24
CA ASP A 150 26.75 26.28 15.44
C ASP A 150 26.74 27.80 15.21
N ALA A 151 25.58 28.42 15.45
CA ALA A 151 25.45 29.86 15.34
C ALA A 151 26.41 30.59 16.28
N ALA A 152 26.67 30.03 17.48
CA ALA A 152 27.61 30.61 18.43
C ALA A 152 29.05 30.61 17.90
N GLU A 153 29.43 29.58 17.14
CA GLU A 153 30.75 29.46 16.52
C GLU A 153 30.91 30.47 15.37
N VAL A 154 29.87 30.60 14.54
CA VAL A 154 29.83 31.62 13.47
C VAL A 154 29.90 33.03 14.05
N ASP A 155 29.17 33.32 15.12
CA ASP A 155 29.19 34.62 15.78
C ASP A 155 30.56 34.94 16.40
N ALA A 156 31.23 33.94 17.00
CA ALA A 156 32.58 34.09 17.54
C ALA A 156 33.59 34.38 16.42
N MET A 157 33.54 33.63 15.32
CA MET A 157 34.39 33.84 14.15
C MET A 157 34.17 35.24 13.56
N ASN A 158 32.92 35.68 13.43
CA ASN A 158 32.60 37.03 12.96
C ASN A 158 33.14 38.11 13.90
N ALA A 159 33.00 37.92 15.22
CA ALA A 159 33.52 38.86 16.20
C ALA A 159 35.06 38.98 16.15
N GLU A 160 35.75 37.88 15.87
CA GLU A 160 37.20 37.86 15.65
C GLU A 160 37.57 38.64 14.37
N VAL A 161 36.93 38.32 13.24
CA VAL A 161 37.13 39.02 11.96
C VAL A 161 36.89 40.53 12.12
N ASP A 162 35.79 40.92 12.76
CA ASP A 162 35.46 42.32 13.04
C ASP A 162 36.51 43.00 13.93
N GLY A 163 37.05 42.26 14.91
CA GLY A 163 38.14 42.72 15.78
C GLY A 163 39.41 43.03 14.99
N ILE A 164 39.81 42.13 14.08
CA ILE A 164 40.99 42.29 13.23
C ILE A 164 40.80 43.49 12.28
N ILE A 165 39.63 43.61 11.63
CA ILE A 165 39.31 44.75 10.75
C ILE A 165 39.42 46.06 11.52
N ARG A 166 38.76 46.15 12.69
CA ARG A 166 38.76 47.36 13.51
C ARG A 166 40.17 47.77 13.93
N SER A 167 40.96 46.81 14.41
CA SER A 167 42.35 47.05 14.84
C SER A 167 43.19 47.62 13.68
N ASN A 168 43.11 47.00 12.50
CA ASN A 168 43.85 47.45 11.33
C ASN A 168 43.42 48.84 10.85
N MET A 169 42.12 49.12 10.78
CA MET A 169 41.62 50.42 10.35
C MET A 169 42.03 51.54 11.30
N LEU A 170 41.96 51.31 12.62
CA LEU A 170 42.37 52.29 13.63
C LEU A 170 43.89 52.52 13.66
N ALA A 171 44.69 51.59 13.14
CA ALA A 171 46.14 51.75 13.04
C ALA A 171 46.58 52.61 11.84
N ILE A 172 45.75 52.76 10.80
CA ILE A 172 46.09 53.50 9.57
C ILE A 172 46.53 54.95 9.86
N PRO A 173 45.77 55.76 10.63
CA PRO A 173 46.15 57.15 10.88
C PRO A 173 47.53 57.29 11.53
N ALA A 174 47.86 56.42 12.49
CA ALA A 174 49.14 56.44 13.18
C ALA A 174 50.31 56.07 12.23
N ARG A 175 50.09 55.10 11.32
CA ARG A 175 51.11 54.68 10.33
C ARG A 175 51.34 55.75 9.27
N MET A 176 50.29 56.45 8.87
CA MET A 176 50.34 57.45 7.80
C MET A 176 50.70 58.85 8.28
N ALA A 177 50.61 59.15 9.57
CA ALA A 177 50.82 60.49 10.11
C ALA A 177 52.15 61.14 9.66
N GLY A 178 53.25 60.38 9.61
CA GLY A 178 54.55 60.90 9.16
C GLY A 178 54.64 61.16 7.65
N GLU A 179 54.02 60.30 6.85
CA GLU A 179 54.00 60.43 5.38
C GLU A 179 53.09 61.58 4.95
N LEU A 180 51.91 61.70 5.56
CA LEU A 180 50.94 62.75 5.26
C LEU A 180 51.38 64.14 5.74
N ALA A 181 52.25 64.23 6.75
CA ALA A 181 52.76 65.51 7.24
C ALA A 181 53.59 66.29 6.20
N GLY A 182 54.13 65.61 5.19
CA GLY A 182 54.95 66.21 4.13
C GLY A 182 54.20 66.51 2.83
N ILE A 183 52.90 66.22 2.75
CA ILE A 183 52.10 66.36 1.52
C ILE A 183 51.22 67.60 1.64
N GLU A 184 51.38 68.55 0.71
CA GLU A 184 50.62 69.81 0.70
C GLU A 184 49.37 69.74 -0.21
N GLU A 185 49.39 68.88 -1.23
CA GLU A 185 48.29 68.74 -2.19
C GLU A 185 47.22 67.76 -1.70
N PRO A 186 45.95 68.19 -1.51
CA PRO A 186 44.88 67.33 -1.00
C PRO A 186 44.61 66.07 -1.84
N ARG A 187 44.83 66.13 -3.17
CA ARG A 187 44.66 64.96 -4.05
C ARG A 187 45.68 63.87 -3.76
N GLU A 188 46.91 64.24 -3.45
CA GLU A 188 47.98 63.28 -3.14
C GLU A 188 47.72 62.59 -1.80
N VAL A 189 47.21 63.33 -0.81
CA VAL A 189 46.75 62.78 0.48
C VAL A 189 45.65 61.74 0.28
N GLN A 190 44.65 62.04 -0.57
CA GLN A 190 43.57 61.10 -0.87
C GLN A 190 44.09 59.83 -1.53
N LEU A 191 44.97 59.95 -2.53
CA LEU A 191 45.56 58.79 -3.22
C LEU A 191 46.37 57.91 -2.27
N ALA A 192 47.17 58.51 -1.38
CA ALA A 192 47.96 57.77 -0.40
C ALA A 192 47.06 57.00 0.58
N LEU A 193 46.01 57.65 1.11
CA LEU A 193 45.04 57.00 2.00
C LEU A 193 44.32 55.84 1.31
N ASP A 194 43.85 56.05 0.07
CA ASP A 194 43.15 55.02 -0.72
C ASP A 194 44.04 53.79 -0.96
N GLN A 195 45.32 54.01 -1.28
CA GLN A 195 46.29 52.92 -1.47
C GLN A 195 46.50 52.12 -0.18
N VAL A 196 46.69 52.79 0.95
CA VAL A 196 46.92 52.11 2.24
C VAL A 196 45.69 51.37 2.72
N ILE A 197 44.49 51.92 2.54
CA ILE A 197 43.23 51.26 2.87
C ILE A 197 43.07 50.00 2.02
N ARG A 198 43.21 50.10 0.69
CA ARG A 198 43.10 48.94 -0.22
C ARG A 198 44.15 47.87 0.11
N LYS A 199 45.39 48.26 0.41
CA LYS A 199 46.45 47.32 0.80
C LYS A 199 46.14 46.63 2.14
N SER A 200 45.57 47.37 3.09
CA SER A 200 45.18 46.82 4.40
C SER A 200 43.99 45.85 4.27
N LEU A 201 43.02 46.14 3.39
CA LEU A 201 41.92 45.25 3.07
C LEU A 201 42.39 43.98 2.34
N ALA A 202 43.27 44.11 1.34
CA ALA A 202 43.83 42.95 0.65
C ALA A 202 44.68 42.04 1.57
N ALA A 203 45.34 42.62 2.58
CA ALA A 203 46.06 41.84 3.58
C ALA A 203 45.13 41.05 4.52
N LEU A 204 43.90 41.53 4.73
CA LEU A 204 42.87 40.81 5.49
C LEU A 204 42.34 39.62 4.70
N GLU A 205 42.12 39.78 3.40
CA GLU A 205 41.70 38.69 2.50
C GLU A 205 42.71 37.54 2.50
N GLY A 206 44.02 37.83 2.39
CA GLY A 206 45.05 36.78 2.40
C GLY A 206 45.19 36.03 3.72
N ASN A 207 44.80 36.64 4.85
CA ASN A 207 44.79 35.98 6.16
C ASN A 207 43.56 35.05 6.34
N LEU A 208 42.48 35.25 5.58
CA LEU A 208 41.27 34.40 5.64
C LEU A 208 41.45 33.07 4.89
N ASP A 209 42.34 33.03 3.89
CA ASP A 209 42.65 31.82 3.10
C ASP A 209 43.73 30.93 3.76
N SER A 210 44.25 31.31 4.93
CA SER A 210 45.44 30.72 5.57
C SER A 210 45.15 29.66 6.65
N GLU A 211 43.89 29.35 6.92
CA GLU A 211 43.45 28.36 7.93
C GLU A 211 42.59 27.25 7.33
#